data_AF-A0A6L4YIV1-F1
#
_entry.id   AF-A0A6L4YIV1-F1
#
_cell.length_a   1.000
_cell.length_b   1.000
_cell.length_c   1.000
_cell.angle_alpha   90.00
_cell.angle_beta   90.00
_cell.angle_gamma   90.00
#
_symmetry.space_group_name_H-M   'P 1'
#
loop_
_entity.id
_entity.type
_entity.pdbx_description
1 polymer ?
#
loop_
_entity_poly.entity_id
_entity_poly.type
_entity_poly.pdbx_seq_one_letter_code
_entity_poly.pdbx_strand_id
1 'polypeptide(L)'
;MAYIGIVMLMIGMLLLINAAWLQGKAETKDVGVFNLIVGAITVAYSAYLGIVAGNAHLSAAFFLFGMTYVWVGINAIRGAADQKALGFYCLLVAVLTVPFALKTFQGGDPVFTVEWLAFGITWFLLYKLLYTGSNVVKPLVFMVYLVGFSAAFTGWSMLYGYWPYIKMTA
;
A
#
# COMPACT_ATOMS: atom_id res chain seq x y z
N MET A 1 12.84 11.66 5.31
CA MET A 1 11.90 11.70 4.15
C MET A 1 12.45 10.93 2.96
N ALA A 2 13.69 11.17 2.49
CA ALA A 2 14.25 10.49 1.32
C ALA A 2 14.10 8.95 1.32
N TYR A 3 14.42 8.27 2.44
CA TYR A 3 14.29 6.81 2.52
C TYR A 3 12.85 6.28 2.45
N ILE A 4 11.86 7.07 2.88
CA ILE A 4 10.43 6.75 2.72
C ILE A 4 10.07 6.79 1.23
N GLY A 5 10.67 7.72 0.50
CA GLY A 5 10.46 7.88 -0.95
C GLY A 5 10.80 6.64 -1.75
N ILE A 6 11.85 5.89 -1.36
CA ILE A 6 12.22 4.62 -2.01
C ILE A 6 11.07 3.61 -1.91
N VAL A 7 10.58 3.39 -0.69
CA VAL A 7 9.54 2.38 -0.43
C VAL A 7 8.22 2.78 -1.07
N MET A 8 7.81 4.05 -0.96
CA MET A 8 6.61 4.56 -1.62
C MET A 8 6.67 4.43 -3.15
N LEU A 9 7.82 4.74 -3.76
CA LEU A 9 8.01 4.59 -5.20
C LEU A 9 7.84 3.12 -5.65
N MET A 10 8.44 2.18 -4.91
CA MET A 10 8.30 0.76 -5.20
C MET A 10 6.88 0.24 -4.98
N ILE A 11 6.21 0.69 -3.92
CA ILE A 11 4.79 0.40 -3.67
C ILE A 11 3.92 0.90 -4.83
N GLY A 12 4.17 2.12 -5.32
CA GLY A 12 3.47 2.66 -6.47
C GLY A 12 3.60 1.76 -7.69
N MET A 13 4.84 1.37 -8.05
CA MET A 13 5.08 0.44 -9.17
C MET A 13 4.40 -0.91 -8.98
N LEU A 14 4.43 -1.47 -7.76
CA LEU A 14 3.74 -2.72 -7.42
C LEU A 14 2.23 -2.62 -7.64
N LEU A 15 1.61 -1.53 -7.21
CA LEU A 15 0.17 -1.35 -7.39
C LEU A 15 -0.17 -1.23 -8.87
N LEU A 16 0.61 -0.51 -9.67
CA LEU A 16 0.40 -0.42 -11.12
C LEU A 16 0.47 -1.79 -11.81
N ILE A 17 1.43 -2.64 -11.42
CA ILE A 17 1.54 -4.01 -11.92
C ILE A 17 0.36 -4.87 -11.44
N ASN A 18 -0.04 -4.75 -10.17
CA ASN A 18 -1.20 -5.47 -9.64
C ASN A 18 -2.50 -5.06 -10.34
N ALA A 19 -2.67 -3.79 -10.69
CA ALA A 19 -3.83 -3.33 -11.47
C ALA A 19 -3.84 -3.97 -12.87
N ALA A 20 -2.69 -4.06 -13.54
CA ALA A 20 -2.56 -4.75 -14.83
C ALA A 20 -2.86 -6.26 -14.69
N TRP A 21 -2.36 -6.89 -13.62
CA TRP A 21 -2.63 -8.29 -13.30
C TRP A 21 -4.12 -8.57 -13.07
N LEU A 22 -4.83 -7.71 -12.34
CA LEU A 22 -6.28 -7.82 -12.12
C LEU A 22 -7.11 -7.72 -13.41
N GLN A 23 -6.50 -7.25 -14.51
CA GLN A 23 -7.10 -7.22 -15.85
C GLN A 23 -6.63 -8.38 -16.74
N GLY A 24 -5.87 -9.34 -16.21
CA GLY A 24 -5.32 -10.47 -16.97
C GLY A 24 -4.16 -10.11 -17.89
N LYS A 25 -3.48 -8.97 -17.67
CA LYS A 25 -2.38 -8.49 -18.53
C LYS A 25 -0.99 -8.99 -18.12
N ALA A 26 -0.89 -9.73 -17.00
CA ALA A 26 0.37 -10.24 -16.48
C ALA A 26 0.15 -11.64 -15.87
N GLU A 27 1.20 -12.46 -15.90
CA GLU A 27 1.18 -13.80 -15.32
C GLU A 27 1.20 -13.73 -13.79
N THR A 28 0.42 -14.60 -13.15
CA THR A 28 0.16 -14.53 -11.70
C THR A 28 1.42 -14.80 -10.87
N LYS A 29 2.24 -15.79 -11.20
CA LYS A 29 3.46 -16.10 -10.44
C LYS A 29 4.51 -15.00 -10.58
N ASP A 30 4.69 -14.42 -11.77
CA ASP A 30 5.59 -13.30 -12.02
C ASP A 30 5.20 -12.07 -11.19
N VAL A 31 3.91 -11.73 -11.18
CA VAL A 31 3.36 -10.68 -10.31
C VAL A 31 3.59 -11.04 -8.83
N GLY A 32 3.43 -12.31 -8.48
CA GLY A 32 3.72 -12.83 -7.16
C GLY A 32 5.16 -12.61 -6.71
N VAL A 33 6.14 -12.87 -7.58
CA VAL A 33 7.56 -12.61 -7.32
C VAL A 33 7.80 -11.13 -7.08
N PHE A 34 7.22 -10.25 -7.90
CA PHE A 34 7.38 -8.80 -7.71
C PHE A 34 6.77 -8.32 -6.38
N ASN A 35 5.61 -8.85 -6.00
CA ASN A 35 4.97 -8.57 -4.71
C ASN A 35 5.85 -9.01 -3.52
N LEU A 36 6.50 -10.17 -3.61
CA LEU A 36 7.44 -10.62 -2.59
C LEU A 36 8.65 -9.70 -2.45
N ILE A 37 9.25 -9.26 -3.56
CA ILE A 37 10.44 -8.39 -3.53
C ILE A 37 10.11 -7.06 -2.84
N VAL A 38 9.06 -6.38 -3.30
CA VAL A 38 8.66 -5.09 -2.73
C VAL A 38 8.14 -5.26 -1.30
N GLY A 39 7.41 -6.34 -1.02
CA GLY A 39 6.94 -6.69 0.33
C GLY A 39 8.09 -6.89 1.30
N ALA A 40 9.12 -7.66 0.92
CA ALA A 40 10.31 -7.90 1.72
C ALA A 40 11.09 -6.61 1.99
N ILE A 41 11.29 -5.76 0.97
CA ILE A 41 11.91 -4.44 1.13
C ILE A 41 11.11 -3.57 2.10
N THR A 42 9.78 -3.56 1.97
CA THR A 42 8.89 -2.78 2.84
C THR A 42 8.95 -3.28 4.29
N VAL A 43 8.94 -4.59 4.51
CA VAL A 43 9.06 -5.23 5.83
C VAL A 43 10.42 -4.94 6.47
N ALA A 44 11.51 -5.07 5.70
CA ALA A 44 12.86 -4.78 6.19
C ALA A 44 13.01 -3.30 6.57
N TYR A 45 12.53 -2.39 5.73
CA TYR A 45 12.53 -0.96 6.01
C TYR A 45 11.67 -0.62 7.24
N SER A 46 10.52 -1.27 7.37
CA SER A 46 9.65 -1.13 8.53
C SER A 46 10.33 -1.56 9.83
N ALA A 47 11.05 -2.69 9.82
CA ALA A 47 11.82 -3.15 10.96
C ALA A 47 12.94 -2.16 11.33
N TYR A 48 13.65 -1.65 10.32
CA TYR A 48 14.65 -0.60 10.52
C TYR A 48 14.04 0.66 11.18
N LEU A 49 12.89 1.12 10.70
CA LEU A 49 12.21 2.28 11.27
C LEU A 49 11.89 2.09 12.76
N GLY A 50 11.39 0.92 13.15
CA GLY A 50 10.99 0.64 14.53
C GLY A 50 12.17 0.40 15.46
N ILE A 51 13.11 -0.47 15.07
CA ILE A 51 14.18 -0.98 15.94
C ILE A 51 15.37 -0.03 15.98
N VAL A 52 15.74 0.55 14.83
CA VAL A 52 16.97 1.35 14.69
C VAL A 52 16.65 2.84 14.74
N ALA A 53 15.68 3.31 13.95
CA ALA A 53 15.35 4.73 13.88
C ALA A 53 14.42 5.21 15.01
N GLY A 54 13.90 4.30 15.85
CA GLY A 54 12.98 4.62 16.95
C GLY A 54 11.62 5.19 16.49
N ASN A 55 11.29 5.07 15.21
CA ASN A 55 10.06 5.58 14.61
C ASN A 55 9.00 4.47 14.55
N ALA A 56 8.45 4.14 15.72
CA ALA A 56 7.46 3.07 15.87
C ALA A 56 6.16 3.33 15.09
N HIS A 57 5.75 4.59 14.92
CA HIS A 57 4.51 4.92 14.22
C HIS A 57 4.61 4.67 12.71
N LEU A 58 5.69 5.10 12.04
CA LEU A 58 5.91 4.79 10.63
C LEU A 58 6.23 3.31 10.43
N SER A 59 6.93 2.68 11.38
CA SER A 59 7.10 1.22 11.37
C SER A 59 5.75 0.50 11.32
N ALA A 60 4.83 0.81 12.23
CA ALA A 60 3.49 0.23 12.20
C ALA A 60 2.78 0.47 10.86
N ALA A 61 2.86 1.69 10.30
CA ALA A 61 2.27 2.02 9.00
C ALA A 61 2.81 1.15 7.85
N PHE A 62 4.14 1.04 7.70
CA PHE A 62 4.75 0.27 6.62
C PHE A 62 4.54 -1.23 6.77
N PHE A 63 4.48 -1.76 8.00
CA PHE A 63 4.16 -3.17 8.22
C PHE A 63 2.78 -3.56 7.67
N LEU A 64 1.76 -2.71 7.79
CA LEU A 64 0.42 -3.00 7.27
C LEU A 64 0.45 -3.31 5.76
N PHE A 65 1.16 -2.47 5.01
CA PHE A 65 1.25 -2.61 3.56
C PHE A 65 2.24 -3.71 3.15
N GLY A 66 3.42 -3.74 3.77
CA GLY A 66 4.45 -4.76 3.49
C GLY A 66 3.94 -6.19 3.67
N MET A 67 3.20 -6.43 4.76
CA MET A 67 2.58 -7.74 5.00
C MET A 67 1.52 -8.08 3.96
N THR A 68 0.74 -7.11 3.48
CA THR A 68 -0.21 -7.32 2.38
C THR A 68 0.51 -7.86 1.14
N TYR A 69 1.61 -7.21 0.74
CA TYR A 69 2.35 -7.58 -0.48
C TYR A 69 3.04 -8.94 -0.35
N VAL A 70 3.67 -9.21 0.80
CA VAL A 70 4.25 -10.53 1.07
C VAL A 70 3.16 -11.61 0.96
N TRP A 71 1.98 -11.38 1.55
CA TRP A 71 0.89 -12.36 1.52
C TRP A 71 0.34 -12.57 0.09
N VAL A 72 0.11 -11.49 -0.66
CA VAL A 72 -0.29 -11.56 -2.08
C VAL A 72 0.74 -12.36 -2.88
N GLY A 73 2.04 -12.07 -2.69
CA GLY A 73 3.12 -12.76 -3.38
C GLY A 73 3.16 -14.26 -3.11
N ILE A 74 3.08 -14.65 -1.83
CA ILE A 74 3.02 -16.07 -1.42
C ILE A 74 1.79 -16.75 -2.03
N ASN A 75 0.62 -16.11 -1.94
CA ASN A 75 -0.63 -16.67 -2.47
C ASN A 75 -0.60 -16.87 -3.99
N ALA A 76 -0.02 -15.92 -4.72
CA ALA A 76 0.12 -16.00 -6.16
C ALA A 76 1.05 -17.15 -6.58
N ILE A 77 2.22 -17.28 -5.94
CA ILE A 77 3.20 -18.32 -6.28
C ILE A 77 2.68 -19.72 -5.94
N ARG A 78 2.03 -19.88 -4.78
CA ARG A 78 1.49 -21.19 -4.35
C ARG A 78 0.16 -21.56 -5.02
N GLY A 79 -0.43 -20.68 -5.82
CA GLY A 79 -1.74 -20.91 -6.44
C GLY A 79 -2.89 -21.01 -5.44
N ALA A 80 -2.93 -20.14 -4.44
CA ALA A 80 -3.92 -20.18 -3.37
C ALA A 80 -5.36 -20.00 -3.89
N ALA A 81 -6.21 -21.00 -3.70
CA ALA A 81 -7.62 -20.95 -4.07
C ALA A 81 -8.47 -20.13 -3.09
N ASP A 82 -8.17 -20.19 -1.78
CA ASP A 82 -8.84 -19.41 -0.74
C ASP A 82 -7.90 -18.32 -0.19
N GLN A 83 -8.42 -17.09 -0.16
CA GLN A 83 -7.73 -15.89 0.31
C GLN A 83 -8.59 -15.08 1.30
N LYS A 84 -9.62 -15.67 1.92
CA LYS A 84 -10.49 -14.99 2.88
C LYS A 84 -9.72 -14.38 4.06
N ALA A 85 -8.71 -15.08 4.60
CA ALA A 85 -7.88 -14.54 5.68
C ALA A 85 -7.18 -13.24 5.27
N LEU A 86 -6.61 -13.19 4.06
CA LEU A 86 -6.04 -11.97 3.48
C LEU A 86 -7.12 -10.90 3.27
N GLY A 87 -8.29 -11.28 2.77
CA GLY A 87 -9.43 -10.37 2.64
C GLY A 87 -9.82 -9.72 3.97
N PHE A 88 -9.95 -10.50 5.05
CA PHE A 88 -10.26 -9.98 6.38
C PHE A 88 -9.14 -9.09 6.92
N TYR A 89 -7.87 -9.45 6.69
CA TYR A 89 -6.73 -8.60 7.00
C TYR A 89 -6.83 -7.23 6.29
N CYS A 90 -7.21 -7.21 5.01
CA CYS A 90 -7.40 -5.96 4.27
C CYS A 90 -8.49 -5.06 4.87
N LEU A 91 -9.54 -5.63 5.48
CA LEU A 91 -10.53 -4.83 6.22
C LEU A 91 -9.89 -4.14 7.44
N LEU A 92 -9.06 -4.85 8.19
CA LEU A 92 -8.36 -4.28 9.34
C LEU A 92 -7.41 -3.14 8.92
N VAL A 93 -6.69 -3.33 7.82
CA VAL A 93 -5.84 -2.27 7.24
C VAL A 93 -6.69 -1.05 6.85
N ALA A 94 -7.82 -1.26 6.17
CA ALA A 94 -8.72 -0.18 5.77
C ALA A 94 -9.32 0.62 6.95
N VAL A 95 -9.56 -0.04 8.08
CA VAL A 95 -9.98 0.65 9.31
C VAL A 95 -8.83 1.47 9.89
N LEU A 96 -7.62 0.89 9.94
CA LEU A 96 -6.45 1.54 10.53
C LEU A 96 -5.93 2.74 9.71
N THR A 97 -6.19 2.80 8.40
CA THR A 97 -5.82 3.98 7.60
C THR A 97 -6.54 5.25 8.06
N VAL A 98 -7.70 5.15 8.72
CA VAL A 98 -8.47 6.31 9.22
C VAL A 98 -7.71 7.08 10.32
N PRO A 99 -7.28 6.46 11.43
CA PRO A 99 -6.48 7.18 12.43
C PRO A 99 -5.13 7.66 11.90
N PHE A 100 -4.50 6.96 10.94
CA PHE A 100 -3.29 7.46 10.26
C PHE A 100 -3.58 8.71 9.43
N ALA A 101 -4.69 8.74 8.69
CA ALA A 101 -5.13 9.92 7.95
C ALA A 101 -5.37 11.10 8.90
N LEU A 102 -6.10 10.89 10.01
CA LEU A 102 -6.36 11.92 11.02
C LEU A 102 -5.06 12.49 11.61
N LYS A 103 -4.10 11.62 11.94
CA LYS A 103 -2.80 12.07 12.47
C LYS A 103 -1.99 12.84 11.44
N THR A 104 -2.03 12.42 10.19
CA THR A 104 -1.37 13.09 9.07
C THR A 104 -1.98 14.49 8.83
N PHE A 105 -3.30 14.60 8.92
CA PHE A 105 -4.02 15.87 8.80
C PHE A 105 -3.65 16.83 9.93
N GLN A 106 -3.63 16.35 11.18
CA GLN A 106 -3.17 17.12 12.34
C GLN A 106 -1.71 17.55 12.21
N GLY A 107 -0.89 16.80 11.47
CA GLY A 107 0.48 17.13 11.12
C GLY A 107 0.62 18.16 9.99
N GLY A 108 -0.49 18.65 9.43
CA GLY A 108 -0.51 19.68 8.39
C GLY A 108 -0.21 19.18 6.97
N ASP A 109 -0.36 17.88 6.71
CA ASP A 109 -0.16 17.26 5.39
C ASP A 109 -1.49 16.75 4.79
N PRO A 110 -2.32 17.64 4.21
CA PRO A 110 -3.61 17.27 3.66
C PRO A 110 -3.50 16.35 2.45
N VAL A 111 -2.40 16.42 1.69
CA VAL A 111 -2.21 15.57 0.50
C VAL A 111 -1.96 14.12 0.93
N PHE A 112 -1.06 13.90 1.89
CA PHE A 112 -0.81 12.55 2.41
C PHE A 112 -2.01 12.01 3.20
N THR A 113 -2.83 12.90 3.78
CA THR A 113 -4.12 12.53 4.40
C THR A 113 -5.07 11.91 3.39
N VAL A 114 -5.27 12.54 2.23
CA VAL A 114 -6.13 12.00 1.16
C VAL A 114 -5.55 10.69 0.63
N GLU A 115 -4.23 10.60 0.51
CA GLU A 115 -3.56 9.38 0.11
C GLU A 115 -3.85 8.22 1.08
N TRP A 116 -3.75 8.44 2.40
CA TRP A 116 -4.15 7.45 3.41
C TRP A 116 -5.59 6.95 3.23
N LEU A 117 -6.52 7.85 2.94
CA LEU A 117 -7.92 7.46 2.70
C LEU A 117 -8.07 6.67 1.40
N ALA A 118 -7.35 7.02 0.34
CA ALA A 118 -7.34 6.29 -0.92
C ALA A 118 -6.76 4.87 -0.76
N PHE A 119 -5.68 4.72 0.04
CA PHE A 119 -5.18 3.43 0.51
C PHE A 119 -6.30 2.67 1.25
N GLY A 120 -6.97 3.29 2.22
CA GLY A 120 -8.09 2.65 2.95
C GLY A 120 -9.19 2.10 2.04
N ILE A 121 -9.65 2.90 1.09
CA ILE A 121 -10.69 2.49 0.12
C ILE A 121 -10.20 1.31 -0.74
N THR A 122 -8.95 1.35 -1.20
CA THR A 122 -8.38 0.26 -2.02
C THR A 122 -8.33 -1.06 -1.25
N TRP A 123 -7.93 -1.03 0.02
CA TRP A 123 -7.88 -2.22 0.87
C TRP A 123 -9.28 -2.71 1.24
N PHE A 124 -10.24 -1.81 1.42
CA PHE A 124 -11.64 -2.20 1.59
C PHE A 124 -12.21 -2.90 0.34
N LEU A 125 -11.86 -2.45 -0.86
CA LEU A 125 -12.25 -3.12 -2.10
C LEU A 125 -11.57 -4.50 -2.24
N LEU A 126 -10.32 -4.65 -1.79
CA LEU A 126 -9.66 -5.96 -1.68
C LEU A 126 -10.39 -6.89 -0.70
N TYR A 127 -10.85 -6.40 0.46
CA TYR A 127 -11.72 -7.15 1.37
C TYR A 127 -13.00 -7.61 0.67
N LYS A 128 -13.68 -6.70 -0.03
CA LYS A 128 -14.92 -7.02 -0.76
C LYS A 128 -14.69 -8.12 -1.80
N LEU A 129 -13.58 -8.04 -2.54
CA LEU A 129 -13.21 -9.05 -3.54
C LEU A 129 -12.87 -10.41 -2.87
N LEU A 130 -11.93 -10.41 -1.93
CA LEU A 130 -11.31 -11.65 -1.40
C LEU A 130 -12.13 -12.34 -0.32
N TYR A 131 -12.82 -11.59 0.54
CA TYR A 131 -13.59 -12.16 1.66
C TYR A 131 -15.05 -12.40 1.28
N THR A 132 -15.71 -11.37 0.75
CA THR A 132 -17.15 -11.44 0.43
C THR A 132 -17.45 -11.96 -0.97
N GLY A 133 -16.44 -12.08 -1.84
CA GLY A 133 -16.64 -12.50 -3.23
C GLY A 133 -17.44 -11.51 -4.07
N SER A 134 -17.50 -10.24 -3.66
CA SER A 134 -18.28 -9.22 -4.37
C SER A 134 -17.64 -8.85 -5.71
N ASN A 135 -18.46 -8.61 -6.73
CA ASN A 135 -17.98 -8.16 -8.03
C ASN A 135 -17.62 -6.66 -8.01
N VAL A 136 -16.43 -6.36 -7.48
CA VAL A 136 -15.88 -5.00 -7.36
C VAL A 136 -14.58 -4.80 -8.16
N VAL A 137 -14.28 -5.69 -9.10
CA VAL A 137 -13.00 -5.66 -9.85
C VAL A 137 -12.81 -4.34 -10.60
N LYS A 138 -13.86 -3.80 -11.24
CA LYS A 138 -13.77 -2.51 -11.96
C LYS A 138 -13.37 -1.34 -11.05
N PRO A 139 -14.11 -1.01 -9.96
CA PRO A 139 -13.69 0.06 -9.06
C PRO A 139 -12.37 -0.25 -8.34
N LEU A 140 -12.06 -1.52 -8.05
CA LEU A 140 -10.78 -1.91 -7.48
C LEU A 140 -9.62 -1.57 -8.41
N VAL A 141 -9.68 -1.99 -9.69
CA VAL A 141 -8.63 -1.69 -10.67
C VAL A 141 -8.40 -0.18 -10.82
N PHE A 142 -9.48 0.60 -10.88
CA PHE A 142 -9.37 2.06 -10.91
C PHE A 142 -8.63 2.61 -9.68
N MET A 143 -9.03 2.19 -8.49
CA MET A 143 -8.42 2.65 -7.24
C MET A 143 -6.95 2.20 -7.12
N VAL A 144 -6.63 0.97 -7.51
CA VAL A 144 -5.24 0.46 -7.48
C VAL A 144 -4.36 1.27 -8.44
N TYR A 145 -4.85 1.64 -9.63
CA TYR A 145 -4.11 2.56 -10.50
C TYR A 145 -3.94 3.95 -9.88
N LEU A 146 -5.02 4.54 -9.37
CA LEU A 146 -5.00 5.87 -8.76
C LEU A 146 -3.98 5.92 -7.61
N VAL A 147 -4.05 4.97 -6.68
CA VAL A 147 -3.12 4.88 -5.56
C VAL A 147 -1.71 4.53 -6.04
N GLY A 148 -1.57 3.67 -7.05
CA GLY A 148 -0.26 3.33 -7.63
C GLY A 148 0.47 4.55 -8.22
N PHE A 149 -0.22 5.37 -9.01
CA PHE A 149 0.34 6.62 -9.54
C PHE A 149 0.62 7.64 -8.44
N SER A 150 -0.32 7.80 -7.50
CA SER A 150 -0.15 8.69 -6.35
C SER A 150 1.09 8.32 -5.54
N ALA A 151 1.22 7.06 -5.12
CA ALA A 151 2.31 6.60 -4.28
C ALA A 151 3.66 6.66 -5.01
N ALA A 152 3.68 6.36 -6.33
CA ALA A 152 4.89 6.53 -7.14
C ALA A 152 5.35 7.99 -7.18
N PHE A 153 4.40 8.91 -7.39
CA PHE A 153 4.68 10.34 -7.44
C PHE A 153 5.08 10.91 -6.07
N THR A 154 4.36 10.55 -5.01
CA THR A 154 4.70 10.89 -3.61
C THR A 154 6.09 10.35 -3.27
N GLY A 155 6.40 9.11 -3.64
CA GLY A 155 7.70 8.49 -3.42
C GLY A 155 8.84 9.25 -4.11
N TRP A 156 8.68 9.54 -5.40
CA TRP A 156 9.62 10.37 -6.16
C TRP A 156 9.81 11.75 -5.54
N SER A 157 8.73 12.42 -5.15
CA SER A 157 8.76 13.72 -4.48
C SER A 157 9.62 13.73 -3.21
N MET A 158 9.41 12.72 -2.37
CA MET A 158 10.11 12.59 -1.09
C MET A 158 11.61 12.33 -1.29
N LEU A 159 12.01 11.67 -2.38
CA LEU A 159 13.43 11.43 -2.72
C LEU A 159 14.18 12.74 -2.98
N TYR A 160 13.53 13.69 -3.64
CA TYR A 160 14.14 14.98 -4.02
C TYR A 160 13.82 16.11 -3.04
N GLY A 161 13.14 15.82 -1.93
CA GLY A 161 12.80 16.82 -0.91
C GLY A 161 11.70 17.80 -1.32
N TYR A 162 10.93 17.48 -2.37
CA TYR A 162 9.79 18.30 -2.81
C TYR A 162 8.53 18.11 -1.93
N TRP A 163 8.54 17.09 -1.06
CA TRP A 163 7.40 16.77 -0.19
C TRP A 163 7.52 17.41 1.21
N PRO A 164 6.40 17.84 1.82
CA PRO A 164 5.04 17.93 1.27
C PRO A 164 4.83 19.15 0.38
N TYR A 165 3.97 18.98 -0.64
CA TYR A 165 3.64 20.03 -1.61
C TYR A 165 2.79 21.16 -1.03
N ILE A 166 1.85 20.80 -0.17
CA ILE A 166 0.94 21.72 0.51
C ILE A 166 1.13 21.45 2.00
N LYS A 167 1.60 22.46 2.74
CA LYS A 167 1.60 22.44 4.20
C LYS A 167 0.51 23.37 4.69
N MET A 168 -0.36 22.86 5.56
CA MET A 168 -1.21 23.74 6.35
C MET A 168 -0.32 24.38 7.42
N THR A 169 -0.21 25.71 7.39
CA THR A 169 0.33 26.46 8.53
C THR A 169 -0.77 26.55 9.59
N ALA A 170 -0.42 26.24 10.84
CA ALA A 170 -1.29 26.50 11.98
C ALA A 170 -1.54 28.01 12.14
#